data_AF-A0A1Y5S079-F1
#
_entry.id   AF-A0A1Y5S079-F1
#
_cell.length_a   1.000
_cell.length_b   1.000
_cell.length_c   1.000
_cell.angle_alpha   90.00
_cell.angle_beta   90.00
_cell.angle_gamma   90.00
#
_symmetry.space_group_name_H-M   'P 1'
#
loop_
_entity.id
_entity.type
_entity.pdbx_description
1 polymer ?
#
loop_
_entity_poly.entity_id
_entity_poly.type
_entity_poly.pdbx_seq_one_letter_code
_entity_poly.pdbx_strand_id
1 'polypeptide(L)'
;MAKIAFILLCHKDPEAIIQQAEQLTAVGDCMAIHFDARAKPEAYQKIRAALDGNPNVTFAKKRIKCGWGEWSLVEATLHAVEAAVEAFPRCTHFYMLSGDCMAIKSARYAHEFLDAEDVDYIESFDFFESDWIKTGMKEERLIYRHWFNERTQKWLFYTSFELQKRFNLTREVPADLQIMIGSQWWCLRRRTIEWILDFTRKRPDVMRFFRTTWIPDETFFQTLVRHLVPETEIRARTLTFLMFSDYGMPVTFYNDHYEMLLNQDFLFARKISPGAKELKQKLGVLYANDEADFSISNEGRSLFRFLVDRGRNGRRFAPRFWETESSLGPERELLIVTCKKWHVAKRLLDKARQVTNIPMIEYVFDEESTTLPDLGGIQRSLAKRTRHRRAVVRLLFEYYETDRLVLCLDPSNIELMQDFFSDRSKTKMLEIECEFTDEYLIGHARRVGLAGERTTQETIDNLLPTIRGDVIFESDRIRDANFPATYRMRQKNSPEENAEPLSEFLDIPLDRAREIAETPYLFVD
;
A
#
# COMPACT_ATOMS: atom_id res chain seq x y z
N MET A 1 -35.36 -21.00 15.82
CA MET A 1 -34.70 -20.05 14.94
C MET A 1 -33.87 -19.13 15.81
N ALA A 2 -32.58 -19.05 15.51
CA ALA A 2 -31.63 -18.27 16.27
C ALA A 2 -32.08 -16.82 16.31
N LYS A 3 -31.92 -16.19 17.48
CA LYS A 3 -32.15 -14.77 17.65
C LYS A 3 -30.99 -14.16 18.40
N ILE A 4 -30.36 -13.15 17.80
CA ILE A 4 -29.08 -12.62 18.27
C ILE A 4 -29.31 -11.39 19.14
N ALA A 5 -28.62 -11.33 20.28
CA ALA A 5 -28.42 -10.12 21.06
C ALA A 5 -26.99 -9.64 20.86
N PHE A 6 -26.81 -8.57 20.09
CA PHE A 6 -25.50 -7.95 19.88
C PHE A 6 -25.08 -7.17 21.12
N ILE A 7 -23.89 -7.48 21.66
CA ILE A 7 -23.29 -6.79 22.79
C ILE A 7 -22.29 -5.78 22.24
N LEU A 8 -22.69 -4.52 22.13
CA LEU A 8 -21.92 -3.48 21.45
C LEU A 8 -21.13 -2.63 22.45
N LEU A 9 -19.80 -2.74 22.41
CA LEU A 9 -18.90 -1.80 23.08
C LEU A 9 -18.43 -0.69 22.12
N CYS A 10 -18.71 0.56 22.45
CA CYS A 10 -18.36 1.70 21.61
C CYS A 10 -17.99 2.94 22.43
N HIS A 11 -17.23 3.86 21.81
CA HIS A 11 -16.68 5.04 22.50
C HIS A 11 -16.63 6.31 21.62
N LYS A 12 -17.05 6.23 20.36
CA LYS A 12 -16.96 7.30 19.37
C LYS A 12 -18.02 7.12 18.27
N ASP A 13 -18.17 8.16 17.43
CA ASP A 13 -18.98 8.15 16.20
C ASP A 13 -20.46 7.80 16.44
N PRO A 14 -21.22 8.65 17.16
CA PRO A 14 -22.59 8.35 17.55
C PRO A 14 -23.51 8.11 16.35
N GLU A 15 -23.28 8.78 15.22
CA GLU A 15 -24.05 8.58 13.99
C GLU A 15 -23.87 7.16 13.43
N ALA A 16 -22.62 6.66 13.38
CA ALA A 16 -22.38 5.30 12.93
C ALA A 16 -22.99 4.25 13.87
N ILE A 17 -22.97 4.51 15.19
CA ILE A 17 -23.59 3.60 16.17
C ILE A 17 -25.11 3.54 15.99
N ILE A 18 -25.76 4.69 15.79
CA ILE A 18 -27.22 4.74 15.53
C ILE A 18 -27.54 3.94 14.27
N GLN A 19 -26.83 4.20 13.17
CA GLN A 19 -27.06 3.49 11.92
C GLN A 19 -26.84 1.97 12.05
N GLN A 20 -25.79 1.55 12.75
CA GLN A 20 -25.50 0.14 13.00
C GLN A 20 -26.62 -0.53 13.82
N ALA A 21 -27.11 0.14 14.87
CA ALA A 21 -28.19 -0.38 15.70
C ALA A 21 -29.49 -0.51 14.89
N GLU A 22 -29.85 0.50 14.10
CA GLU A 22 -31.05 0.45 13.24
C GLU A 22 -30.95 -0.68 12.21
N GLN A 23 -29.81 -0.83 11.54
CA GLN A 23 -29.60 -1.88 10.52
C GLN A 23 -29.69 -3.29 11.11
N LEU A 24 -28.99 -3.55 12.22
CA LEU A 24 -28.96 -4.89 12.81
C LEU A 24 -30.29 -5.25 13.49
N THR A 25 -31.04 -4.27 14.01
CA THR A 25 -32.33 -4.54 14.66
C THR A 25 -33.53 -4.56 13.71
N ALA A 26 -33.37 -4.10 12.46
CA ALA A 26 -34.44 -4.08 11.46
C ALA A 26 -35.03 -5.46 11.14
N VAL A 27 -34.21 -6.51 11.23
CA VAL A 27 -34.59 -7.92 10.98
C VAL A 27 -35.12 -8.63 12.24
N GLY A 28 -35.29 -7.90 13.34
CA GLY A 28 -35.83 -8.42 14.60
C GLY A 28 -34.78 -8.94 15.59
N ASP A 29 -33.49 -8.90 15.27
CA ASP A 29 -32.41 -9.09 16.25
C ASP A 29 -32.36 -7.93 17.25
N CYS A 30 -31.65 -8.14 18.35
CA CYS A 30 -31.59 -7.20 19.47
C CYS A 30 -30.17 -6.70 19.72
N MET A 31 -30.03 -5.58 20.42
CA MET A 31 -28.75 -4.99 20.74
C MET A 31 -28.72 -4.40 22.15
N ALA A 32 -27.65 -4.67 22.89
CA ALA A 32 -27.32 -3.98 24.13
C ALA A 32 -26.07 -3.12 23.93
N ILE A 33 -26.23 -1.81 24.16
CA ILE A 33 -25.19 -0.83 23.89
C ILE A 33 -24.52 -0.38 25.18
N HIS A 34 -23.20 -0.52 25.24
CA HIS A 34 -22.36 0.21 26.18
C HIS A 34 -21.59 1.30 25.44
N PHE A 35 -21.87 2.55 25.79
CA PHE A 35 -21.13 3.71 25.30
C PHE A 35 -20.21 4.23 26.41
N ASP A 36 -18.90 4.20 26.17
CA ASP A 36 -17.85 4.48 27.16
C ASP A 36 -18.13 5.76 27.98
N ALA A 37 -18.00 5.69 29.30
CA ALA A 37 -18.22 6.82 30.21
C ALA A 37 -17.21 7.98 30.03
N ARG A 38 -16.09 7.77 29.32
CA ARG A 38 -15.13 8.81 28.95
C ARG A 38 -15.60 9.63 27.74
N ALA A 39 -16.50 9.09 26.93
CA ALA A 39 -17.04 9.80 25.78
C ALA A 39 -17.92 10.98 26.22
N LYS A 40 -17.94 12.03 25.39
CA LYS A 40 -18.67 13.27 25.61
C LYS A 40 -20.16 12.98 25.95
N PRO A 41 -20.74 13.61 26.99
CA PRO A 41 -22.14 13.40 27.37
C PRO A 41 -23.12 13.63 26.21
N GLU A 42 -22.85 14.61 25.34
CA GLU A 42 -23.69 14.97 24.21
C GLU A 42 -23.77 13.83 23.18
N ALA A 43 -22.67 13.11 22.96
CA ALA A 43 -22.64 11.96 22.07
C ALA A 43 -23.52 10.82 22.61
N TYR A 44 -23.49 10.58 23.93
CA TYR A 44 -24.36 9.60 24.55
C TYR A 44 -25.83 10.00 24.49
N GLN A 45 -26.15 11.26 24.79
CA GLN A 45 -27.51 11.79 24.70
C GLN A 45 -28.07 11.67 23.27
N LYS A 46 -27.25 11.90 22.25
CA LYS A 46 -27.63 11.72 20.85
C LYS A 46 -28.03 10.28 20.53
N ILE A 47 -27.24 9.30 20.98
CA ILE A 47 -27.55 7.87 20.78
C ILE A 47 -28.85 7.49 21.53
N ARG A 48 -29.00 7.94 22.78
CA ARG A 48 -30.21 7.71 23.58
C ARG A 48 -31.45 8.31 22.92
N ALA A 49 -31.38 9.56 22.50
CA ALA A 49 -32.49 10.24 21.84
C ALA A 49 -32.95 9.51 20.56
N ALA A 50 -32.02 8.91 19.81
CA ALA A 50 -32.35 8.17 18.59
C ALA A 50 -32.88 6.75 18.87
N LEU A 51 -32.35 6.05 19.87
CA LEU A 51 -32.58 4.61 20.04
C LEU A 51 -33.47 4.22 21.23
N ASP A 52 -33.78 5.12 22.17
CA ASP A 52 -34.58 4.79 23.37
C ASP A 52 -35.99 4.29 23.02
N GLY A 53 -36.53 4.68 21.86
CA GLY A 53 -37.82 4.21 21.36
C GLY A 53 -37.77 2.85 20.66
N ASN A 54 -36.59 2.29 20.39
CA ASN A 54 -36.46 1.01 19.67
C ASN A 54 -36.59 -0.16 20.65
N PRO A 55 -37.64 -1.02 20.53
CA PRO A 55 -37.88 -2.12 21.48
C PRO A 55 -36.81 -3.23 21.40
N ASN A 56 -36.01 -3.27 20.34
CA ASN A 56 -34.92 -4.21 20.16
C ASN A 56 -33.57 -3.64 20.64
N VAL A 57 -33.53 -2.43 21.20
CA VAL A 57 -32.32 -1.81 21.75
C VAL A 57 -32.46 -1.62 23.25
N THR A 58 -31.41 -1.98 23.98
CA THR A 58 -31.24 -1.66 25.40
C THR A 58 -29.85 -1.08 25.64
N PHE A 59 -29.63 -0.52 26.82
CA PHE A 59 -28.36 0.07 27.20
C PHE A 59 -27.82 -0.61 28.45
N ALA A 60 -26.49 -0.72 28.52
CA ALA A 60 -25.81 -1.27 29.67
C ALA A 60 -26.25 -0.57 30.96
N LYS A 61 -26.47 -1.35 32.02
CA LYS A 61 -26.95 -0.86 33.34
C LYS A 61 -26.08 0.26 33.90
N LYS A 62 -24.79 0.24 33.58
CA LYS A 62 -23.81 1.22 34.00
C LYS A 62 -22.79 1.48 32.91
N ARG A 63 -22.54 2.77 32.62
CA ARG A 63 -21.43 3.19 31.77
C ARG A 63 -20.13 3.11 32.56
N ILE A 64 -19.12 2.47 31.97
CA ILE A 64 -17.79 2.26 32.54
C ILE A 64 -16.78 3.06 31.72
N LYS A 65 -15.77 3.63 32.40
CA LYS A 65 -14.66 4.33 31.77
C LYS A 65 -13.66 3.30 31.29
N CYS A 66 -13.73 2.88 30.04
CA CYS A 66 -12.90 1.77 29.58
C CYS A 66 -11.48 2.23 29.27
N GLY A 67 -10.51 1.40 29.65
CA GLY A 67 -9.10 1.54 29.32
C GLY A 67 -8.63 0.32 28.55
N TRP A 68 -7.73 0.52 27.59
CA TRP A 68 -7.16 -0.58 26.83
C TRP A 68 -6.36 -1.51 27.77
N GLY A 69 -6.62 -2.81 27.69
CA GLY A 69 -5.95 -3.84 28.49
C GLY A 69 -6.36 -3.87 29.97
N GLU A 70 -7.44 -3.18 30.35
CA GLU A 70 -7.92 -3.12 31.73
C GLU A 70 -9.17 -3.99 31.97
N TRP A 71 -9.41 -4.34 33.24
CA TRP A 71 -10.67 -4.94 33.71
C TRP A 71 -11.92 -4.17 33.29
N SER A 72 -11.81 -2.85 33.11
CA SER A 72 -12.93 -1.98 32.73
C SER A 72 -13.61 -2.39 31.42
N LEU A 73 -12.93 -3.10 30.51
CA LEU A 73 -13.54 -3.70 29.31
C LEU A 73 -14.41 -4.92 29.62
N VAL A 74 -13.94 -5.81 30.52
CA VAL A 74 -14.73 -6.96 30.98
C VAL A 74 -15.95 -6.49 31.78
N GLU A 75 -15.77 -5.52 32.67
CA GLU A 75 -16.86 -4.95 33.48
C GLU A 75 -17.93 -4.27 32.60
N ALA A 76 -17.51 -3.53 31.58
CA ALA A 76 -18.42 -2.96 30.59
C ALA A 76 -19.22 -4.04 29.83
N THR A 77 -18.54 -5.12 29.43
CA THR A 77 -19.15 -6.25 28.73
C THR A 77 -20.20 -6.93 29.62
N LEU A 78 -19.87 -7.22 30.88
CA LEU A 78 -20.78 -7.84 31.84
C LEU A 78 -22.04 -6.99 32.03
N HIS A 79 -21.92 -5.67 32.20
CA HIS A 79 -23.09 -4.80 32.35
C HIS A 79 -23.96 -4.71 31.10
N ALA A 80 -23.37 -4.81 29.90
CA ALA A 80 -24.12 -4.86 28.65
C ALA A 80 -24.84 -6.21 28.49
N VAL A 81 -24.16 -7.32 28.82
CA VAL A 81 -24.73 -8.67 28.82
C VAL A 81 -25.88 -8.79 29.82
N GLU A 82 -25.73 -8.29 31.05
CA GLU A 82 -26.80 -8.29 32.05
C GLU A 82 -28.05 -7.56 31.55
N ALA A 83 -27.87 -6.41 30.88
CA ALA A 83 -28.98 -5.66 30.29
C ALA A 83 -29.63 -6.44 29.14
N ALA A 84 -28.84 -7.09 28.29
CA ALA A 84 -29.34 -7.89 27.17
C ALA A 84 -30.16 -9.10 27.65
N VAL A 85 -29.67 -9.84 28.64
CA VAL A 85 -30.35 -11.04 29.17
C VAL A 85 -31.71 -10.69 29.76
N GLU A 86 -31.78 -9.57 30.49
CA GLU A 86 -33.00 -9.08 31.13
C GLU A 86 -34.01 -8.53 30.11
N ALA A 87 -33.54 -7.70 29.16
CA ALA A 87 -34.42 -7.07 28.18
C ALA A 87 -34.92 -8.04 27.09
N PHE A 88 -34.13 -9.06 26.73
CA PHE A 88 -34.38 -9.90 25.57
C PHE A 88 -34.48 -11.39 25.94
N PRO A 89 -35.58 -11.83 26.55
CA PRO A 89 -35.77 -13.22 27.00
C PRO A 89 -35.84 -14.25 25.85
N ARG A 90 -36.04 -13.79 24.62
CA ARG A 90 -36.12 -14.66 23.43
C ARG A 90 -34.82 -14.78 22.63
N CYS A 91 -33.78 -14.00 22.96
CA CYS A 91 -32.49 -14.13 22.30
C CYS A 91 -31.80 -15.43 22.75
N THR A 92 -31.31 -16.19 21.78
CA THR A 92 -30.65 -17.48 21.96
C THR A 92 -29.13 -17.35 21.92
N HIS A 93 -28.61 -16.34 21.20
CA HIS A 93 -27.18 -16.09 21.02
C HIS A 93 -26.84 -14.65 21.42
N PHE A 94 -25.65 -14.47 21.98
CA PHE A 94 -25.09 -13.20 22.42
C PHE A 94 -23.78 -12.98 21.67
N TYR A 95 -23.71 -11.92 20.89
CA TYR A 95 -22.59 -11.69 19.98
C TYR A 95 -21.88 -10.39 20.32
N MET A 96 -20.65 -10.50 20.83
CA MET A 96 -19.77 -9.38 21.14
C MET A 96 -19.29 -8.63 19.90
N LEU A 97 -19.55 -7.32 19.84
CA LEU A 97 -19.16 -6.42 18.75
C LEU A 97 -18.55 -5.11 19.26
N SER A 98 -17.87 -4.41 18.36
CA SER A 98 -17.49 -3.02 18.54
C SER A 98 -18.08 -2.15 17.44
N GLY A 99 -18.08 -0.83 17.64
CA GLY A 99 -18.52 0.13 16.62
C GLY A 99 -17.69 0.13 15.33
N ASP A 100 -16.57 -0.61 15.31
CA ASP A 100 -15.73 -0.80 14.13
C ASP A 100 -16.02 -2.14 13.39
N CYS A 101 -16.99 -2.93 13.87
CA CYS A 101 -17.44 -4.19 13.26
C CYS A 101 -18.61 -3.95 12.29
N MET A 102 -18.67 -4.68 11.19
CA MET A 102 -19.83 -4.71 10.28
C MET A 102 -20.16 -6.16 9.90
N ALA A 103 -21.45 -6.44 9.67
CA ALA A 103 -21.88 -7.73 9.15
C ALA A 103 -21.36 -7.93 7.72
N ILE A 104 -20.95 -9.15 7.39
CA ILE A 104 -20.49 -9.56 6.05
C ILE A 104 -21.32 -10.72 5.49
N LYS A 105 -22.43 -11.02 6.18
CA LYS A 105 -23.45 -12.02 5.85
C LYS A 105 -24.82 -11.43 6.13
N SER A 106 -25.86 -11.98 5.51
CA SER A 106 -27.25 -11.63 5.82
C SER A 106 -27.67 -12.20 7.17
N ALA A 107 -28.72 -11.63 7.74
CA ALA A 107 -29.34 -12.12 8.98
C ALA A 107 -29.81 -13.57 8.82
N ARG A 108 -30.47 -13.89 7.70
CA ARG A 108 -30.87 -15.27 7.38
C ARG A 108 -29.68 -16.24 7.44
N TYR A 109 -28.58 -15.92 6.76
CA TYR A 109 -27.38 -16.77 6.79
C TYR A 109 -26.82 -16.90 8.21
N ALA A 110 -26.75 -15.80 8.97
CA ALA A 110 -26.25 -15.82 10.34
C ALA A 110 -27.14 -16.69 11.26
N HIS A 111 -28.46 -16.61 11.11
CA HIS A 111 -29.41 -17.41 11.89
C HIS A 111 -29.32 -18.90 11.52
N GLU A 112 -29.30 -19.23 10.22
CA GLU A 112 -29.13 -20.60 9.73
C GLU A 112 -27.80 -21.20 10.22
N PHE A 113 -26.71 -20.43 10.14
CA PHE A 113 -25.40 -20.86 10.62
C PHE A 113 -25.40 -21.17 12.13
N LEU A 114 -26.02 -20.30 12.93
CA LEU A 114 -26.08 -20.47 14.39
C LEU A 114 -27.09 -21.54 14.83
N ASP A 115 -28.13 -21.82 14.04
CA ASP A 115 -29.07 -22.91 14.29
C ASP A 115 -28.50 -24.29 13.88
N ALA A 116 -27.46 -24.32 13.05
CA ALA A 116 -26.90 -25.58 12.53
C ALA A 116 -26.21 -26.42 13.62
N GLU A 117 -25.58 -25.77 14.61
CA GLU A 117 -24.85 -26.42 15.69
C GLU A 117 -25.12 -25.75 17.04
N ASP A 118 -25.39 -26.54 18.08
CA ASP A 118 -25.60 -26.04 19.45
C ASP A 118 -24.25 -25.85 20.18
N VAL A 119 -23.48 -24.85 19.74
CA VAL A 119 -22.10 -24.62 20.20
C VAL A 119 -21.79 -23.15 20.49
N ASP A 120 -20.79 -22.92 21.34
CA ASP A 120 -20.22 -21.61 21.63
C ASP A 120 -19.01 -21.33 20.75
N TYR A 121 -18.98 -20.16 20.10
CA TYR A 121 -17.86 -19.72 19.26
C TYR A 121 -16.99 -18.73 20.01
N ILE A 122 -15.89 -19.23 20.55
CA ILE A 122 -14.90 -18.44 21.28
C ILE A 122 -13.52 -19.06 21.12
N GLU A 123 -12.54 -18.27 20.71
CA GLU A 123 -11.14 -18.70 20.77
C GLU A 123 -10.75 -18.97 22.23
N SER A 124 -10.34 -20.19 22.54
CA SER A 124 -9.91 -20.59 23.88
C SER A 124 -8.77 -21.58 23.76
N PHE A 125 -7.55 -21.07 23.80
CA PHE A 125 -6.31 -21.85 23.79
C PHE A 125 -5.67 -21.82 25.18
N ASP A 126 -4.92 -22.87 25.53
CA ASP A 126 -4.23 -22.91 26.82
C ASP A 126 -3.28 -21.70 26.95
N PHE A 127 -3.37 -20.97 28.06
CA PHE A 127 -2.59 -19.74 28.23
C PHE A 127 -1.09 -19.98 28.24
N PHE A 128 -0.62 -21.10 28.80
CA PHE A 128 0.81 -21.38 29.00
C PHE A 128 1.39 -22.21 27.86
N GLU A 129 0.65 -23.21 27.38
CA GLU A 129 1.12 -24.17 26.38
C GLU A 129 0.94 -23.69 24.94
N SER A 130 0.00 -22.76 24.68
CA SER A 130 -0.24 -22.29 23.32
C SER A 130 0.74 -21.19 22.85
N ASP A 131 0.90 -21.11 21.52
CA ASP A 131 1.65 -20.07 20.81
C ASP A 131 0.79 -18.84 20.46
N TRP A 132 -0.34 -18.64 21.14
CA TRP A 132 -1.20 -17.48 20.90
C TRP A 132 -0.44 -16.18 21.23
N ILE A 133 0.24 -16.13 22.38
CA ILE A 133 1.13 -15.03 22.75
C ILE A 133 2.51 -15.29 22.13
N LYS A 134 2.79 -14.62 21.01
CA LYS A 134 4.08 -14.77 20.30
C LYS A 134 5.20 -13.92 20.89
N THR A 135 4.86 -12.74 21.43
CA THR A 135 5.82 -11.75 21.94
C THR A 135 5.27 -10.99 23.14
N GLY A 136 6.18 -10.49 23.99
CA GLY A 136 5.84 -9.68 25.17
C GLY A 136 5.61 -10.49 26.44
N MET A 137 4.99 -9.86 27.45
CA MET A 137 4.66 -10.49 28.73
C MET A 137 3.67 -11.63 28.53
N LYS A 138 3.92 -12.79 29.14
CA LYS A 138 3.04 -13.97 29.10
C LYS A 138 2.56 -14.27 30.52
N GLU A 139 3.36 -14.99 31.31
CA GLU A 139 3.04 -15.32 32.70
C GLU A 139 2.84 -14.06 33.55
N GLU A 140 3.62 -13.01 33.28
CA GLU A 140 3.58 -11.75 34.01
C GLU A 140 2.23 -11.04 33.94
N ARG A 141 1.40 -11.34 32.93
CA ARG A 141 0.02 -10.84 32.83
C ARG A 141 -0.83 -11.30 34.00
N LEU A 142 -0.55 -12.51 34.49
CA LEU A 142 -1.34 -13.22 35.50
C LEU A 142 -0.73 -13.08 36.89
N ILE A 143 0.57 -13.29 37.05
CA ILE A 143 1.22 -13.39 38.37
C ILE A 143 1.48 -12.03 39.02
N TYR A 144 1.54 -10.94 38.24
CA TYR A 144 1.66 -9.58 38.76
C TYR A 144 0.34 -8.83 38.69
N ARG A 145 0.21 -7.80 39.54
CA ARG A 145 -0.97 -6.94 39.63
C ARG A 145 -0.75 -5.70 38.78
N HIS A 146 -1.62 -5.50 37.80
CA HIS A 146 -1.54 -4.39 36.84
C HIS A 146 -2.60 -3.33 37.19
N TRP A 147 -2.23 -2.37 38.04
CA TRP A 147 -3.15 -1.32 38.51
C TRP A 147 -3.21 -0.08 37.61
N PHE A 148 -2.17 0.13 36.81
CA PHE A 148 -2.03 1.30 35.95
C PHE A 148 -2.27 0.92 34.49
N ASN A 149 -2.71 1.87 33.67
CA ASN A 149 -2.88 1.65 32.24
C ASN A 149 -1.54 1.79 31.50
N GLU A 150 -1.15 0.80 30.71
CA GLU A 150 0.11 0.83 29.94
C GLU A 150 0.16 2.00 28.93
N ARG A 151 -0.97 2.34 28.29
CA ARG A 151 -1.02 3.40 27.26
C ARG A 151 -1.07 4.81 27.82
N THR A 152 -1.74 5.03 28.95
CA THR A 152 -1.92 6.39 29.52
C THR A 152 -0.96 6.69 30.67
N GLN A 153 -0.48 5.67 31.39
CA GLN A 153 0.36 5.81 32.58
C GLN A 153 1.60 4.91 32.49
N LYS A 154 2.26 4.94 31.33
CA LYS A 154 3.37 4.05 30.97
C LYS A 154 4.47 3.96 32.05
N TRP A 155 4.90 5.11 32.59
CA TRP A 155 5.94 5.15 33.62
C TRP A 155 5.52 4.42 34.91
N LEU A 156 4.29 4.66 35.39
CA LEU A 156 3.76 3.98 36.58
C LEU A 156 3.55 2.48 36.35
N PHE A 157 3.07 2.10 35.16
CA PHE A 157 2.90 0.70 34.77
C PHE A 157 4.21 -0.07 34.88
N TYR A 158 5.27 0.38 34.19
CA TYR A 158 6.55 -0.32 34.21
C TYR A 158 7.26 -0.21 35.56
N THR A 159 7.13 0.90 36.28
CA THR A 159 7.69 1.04 37.63
C THR A 159 7.04 0.05 38.61
N SER A 160 5.71 -0.06 38.59
CA SER A 160 4.97 -1.04 39.41
C SER A 160 5.32 -2.47 39.04
N PHE A 161 5.52 -2.76 37.76
CA PHE A 161 5.97 -4.06 37.27
C PHE A 161 7.37 -4.41 37.78
N GLU A 162 8.36 -3.52 37.60
CA GLU A 162 9.74 -3.75 38.03
C GLU A 162 9.86 -3.85 39.55
N LEU A 163 9.07 -3.09 40.31
CA LEU A 163 9.03 -3.22 41.78
C LEU A 163 8.47 -4.58 42.21
N GLN A 164 7.36 -5.03 41.60
CA GLN A 164 6.82 -6.37 41.91
C GLN A 164 7.81 -7.48 41.55
N LYS A 165 8.54 -7.33 40.45
CA LYS A 165 9.60 -8.25 40.04
C LYS A 165 10.78 -8.24 41.04
N ARG A 166 11.27 -7.06 41.42
CA ARG A 166 12.39 -6.90 42.36
C ARG A 166 12.11 -7.47 43.74
N PHE A 167 10.87 -7.36 44.21
CA PHE A 167 10.45 -7.84 45.53
C PHE A 167 9.71 -9.18 45.49
N ASN A 168 9.67 -9.86 44.34
CA ASN A 168 8.97 -11.13 44.13
C ASN A 168 7.50 -11.13 44.62
N LEU A 169 6.77 -10.04 44.38
CA LEU A 169 5.38 -9.84 44.81
C LEU A 169 4.38 -10.50 43.85
N THR A 170 4.54 -11.80 43.62
CA THR A 170 3.65 -12.59 42.76
C THR A 170 2.30 -12.87 43.43
N ARG A 171 1.38 -13.47 42.68
CA ARG A 171 0.14 -14.05 43.20
C ARG A 171 -0.12 -15.37 42.50
N GLU A 172 -0.83 -16.25 43.18
CA GLU A 172 -1.27 -17.51 42.60
C GLU A 172 -2.49 -17.30 41.70
N VAL A 173 -2.52 -18.06 40.62
CA VAL A 173 -3.70 -18.24 39.77
C VAL A 173 -4.69 -19.16 40.51
N PRO A 174 -6.01 -18.94 40.45
CA PRO A 174 -6.99 -19.85 41.05
C PRO A 174 -6.75 -21.29 40.59
N ALA A 175 -6.41 -22.18 41.52
CA ALA A 175 -5.89 -23.52 41.21
C ALA A 175 -6.92 -24.44 40.53
N ASP A 176 -8.20 -24.13 40.64
CA ASP A 176 -9.31 -24.85 40.02
C ASP A 176 -9.64 -24.39 38.60
N LEU A 177 -8.94 -23.35 38.10
CA LEU A 177 -9.14 -22.80 36.77
C LEU A 177 -7.93 -23.06 35.87
N GLN A 178 -8.18 -23.67 34.73
CA GLN A 178 -7.25 -23.65 33.60
C GLN A 178 -7.41 -22.33 32.87
N ILE A 179 -6.38 -21.48 32.91
CA ILE A 179 -6.44 -20.18 32.24
C ILE A 179 -6.33 -20.36 30.74
N MET A 180 -7.27 -19.75 30.02
CA MET A 180 -7.32 -19.77 28.57
C MET A 180 -7.09 -18.37 28.01
N ILE A 181 -6.66 -18.30 26.75
CA ILE A 181 -6.50 -17.06 25.99
C ILE A 181 -7.13 -17.17 24.60
N GLY A 182 -7.58 -16.04 24.07
CA GLY A 182 -8.08 -15.93 22.71
C GLY A 182 -8.53 -14.53 22.36
N SER A 183 -9.11 -14.37 21.18
CA SER A 183 -9.71 -13.10 20.78
C SER A 183 -10.82 -12.62 21.73
N GLN A 184 -10.90 -11.30 21.96
CA GLN A 184 -12.01 -10.65 22.67
C GLN A 184 -13.40 -10.92 22.03
N TRP A 185 -13.45 -11.24 20.74
CA TRP A 185 -14.72 -11.39 20.00
C TRP A 185 -15.25 -12.82 20.04
N TRP A 186 -16.44 -12.99 20.59
CA TRP A 186 -17.13 -14.28 20.74
C TRP A 186 -18.62 -14.18 20.36
N CYS A 187 -19.20 -15.34 20.07
CA CYS A 187 -20.65 -15.53 19.99
C CYS A 187 -21.02 -16.70 20.90
N LEU A 188 -21.76 -16.43 21.97
CA LEU A 188 -22.07 -17.39 23.02
C LEU A 188 -23.58 -17.63 23.10
N ARG A 189 -23.96 -18.86 23.43
CA ARG A 189 -25.35 -19.22 23.67
C ARG A 189 -25.86 -18.61 24.97
N ARG A 190 -27.17 -18.40 25.04
CA ARG A 190 -27.86 -17.85 26.22
C ARG A 190 -27.50 -18.59 27.50
N ARG A 191 -27.54 -19.92 27.46
CA ARG A 191 -27.23 -20.78 28.61
C ARG A 191 -25.82 -20.52 29.15
N THR A 192 -24.85 -20.43 28.25
CA THR A 192 -23.44 -20.14 28.59
C THR A 192 -23.31 -18.75 29.23
N ILE A 193 -24.00 -17.75 28.68
CA ILE A 193 -24.05 -16.41 29.27
C ILE A 193 -24.66 -16.41 30.67
N GLU A 194 -25.79 -17.07 30.87
CA GLU A 194 -26.45 -17.17 32.18
C GLU A 194 -25.56 -17.87 33.20
N TRP A 195 -24.86 -18.94 32.80
CA TRP A 195 -23.86 -19.60 33.63
C TRP A 195 -22.68 -18.72 34.00
N ILE A 196 -22.16 -17.93 33.05
CA ILE A 196 -21.09 -16.95 33.33
C ILE A 196 -21.57 -15.93 34.35
N LEU A 197 -22.76 -15.36 34.17
CA LEU A 197 -23.33 -14.39 35.12
C LEU A 197 -23.50 -15.00 36.51
N ASP A 198 -24.01 -16.21 36.62
CA ASP A 198 -24.14 -16.92 37.90
C ASP A 198 -22.78 -17.24 38.53
N PHE A 199 -21.79 -17.62 37.71
CA PHE A 199 -20.43 -17.84 38.18
C PHE A 199 -19.83 -16.56 38.76
N THR A 200 -20.00 -15.40 38.11
CA THR A 200 -19.47 -14.13 38.62
C THR A 200 -20.03 -13.74 39.99
N ARG A 201 -21.25 -14.19 40.31
CA ARG A 201 -21.89 -14.00 41.62
C ARG A 201 -21.36 -14.97 42.67
N LYS A 202 -21.11 -16.23 42.26
CA LYS A 202 -20.64 -17.31 43.15
C LYS A 202 -19.14 -17.24 43.46
N ARG A 203 -18.33 -16.68 42.55
CA ARG A 203 -16.86 -16.68 42.62
C ARG A 203 -16.25 -15.28 42.64
N PRO A 204 -16.47 -14.49 43.72
CA PRO A 204 -15.92 -13.14 43.85
C PRO A 204 -14.38 -13.13 43.92
N ASP A 205 -13.76 -14.24 44.31
CA ASP A 205 -12.31 -14.47 44.29
C ASP A 205 -11.75 -14.40 42.86
N VAL A 206 -12.40 -15.07 41.89
CA VAL A 206 -12.02 -15.04 40.48
C VAL A 206 -12.19 -13.64 39.89
N MET A 207 -13.28 -12.96 40.26
CA MET A 207 -13.51 -11.56 39.86
C MET A 207 -12.40 -10.64 40.39
N ARG A 208 -11.97 -10.81 41.64
CA ARG A 208 -10.84 -10.06 42.22
C ARG A 208 -9.53 -10.38 41.52
N PHE A 209 -9.32 -11.62 41.08
CA PHE A 209 -8.16 -12.00 40.29
C PHE A 209 -8.13 -11.26 38.94
N PHE A 210 -9.20 -11.32 38.15
CA PHE A 210 -9.20 -10.67 36.83
C PHE A 210 -9.20 -9.13 36.90
N ARG A 211 -9.66 -8.53 38.00
CA ARG A 211 -9.62 -7.06 38.21
C ARG A 211 -8.24 -6.43 38.09
N THR A 212 -7.17 -7.18 38.36
CA THR A 212 -5.78 -6.69 38.27
C THR A 212 -4.94 -7.50 37.29
N THR A 213 -5.57 -8.25 36.39
CA THR A 213 -4.91 -8.98 35.30
C THR A 213 -4.74 -8.06 34.10
N TRP A 214 -3.62 -8.16 33.37
CA TRP A 214 -3.42 -7.35 32.16
C TRP A 214 -4.08 -8.02 30.94
N ILE A 215 -4.82 -7.22 30.17
CA ILE A 215 -5.62 -7.66 29.01
C ILE A 215 -6.58 -8.82 29.40
N PRO A 216 -7.44 -8.61 30.42
CA PRO A 216 -8.37 -9.63 30.88
C PRO A 216 -9.51 -9.89 29.89
N ASP A 217 -9.74 -8.99 28.93
CA ASP A 217 -10.73 -9.12 27.86
C ASP A 217 -10.40 -10.24 26.84
N GLU A 218 -9.15 -10.69 26.81
CA GLU A 218 -8.68 -11.84 26.00
C GLU A 218 -8.53 -13.14 26.80
N THR A 219 -8.83 -13.13 28.11
CA THR A 219 -8.63 -14.30 28.99
C THR A 219 -9.84 -14.65 29.86
N PHE A 220 -10.62 -13.67 30.31
CA PHE A 220 -11.71 -13.87 31.26
C PHE A 220 -12.81 -14.78 30.71
N PHE A 221 -13.41 -14.40 29.59
CA PHE A 221 -14.51 -15.17 28.99
C PHE A 221 -14.03 -16.52 28.47
N GLN A 222 -12.80 -16.57 27.93
CA GLN A 222 -12.17 -17.77 27.40
C GLN A 222 -11.98 -18.80 28.50
N THR A 223 -11.47 -18.37 29.66
CA THR A 223 -11.29 -19.21 30.85
C THR A 223 -12.63 -19.70 31.37
N LEU A 224 -13.61 -18.80 31.49
CA LEU A 224 -14.91 -19.13 32.08
C LEU A 224 -15.71 -20.09 31.19
N VAL A 225 -15.74 -19.85 29.88
CA VAL A 225 -16.43 -20.76 28.94
C VAL A 225 -15.80 -22.14 28.98
N ARG A 226 -14.46 -22.24 28.94
CA ARG A 226 -13.77 -23.53 29.00
C ARG A 226 -13.98 -24.26 30.33
N HIS A 227 -14.17 -23.52 31.43
CA HIS A 227 -14.46 -24.08 32.75
C HIS A 227 -15.92 -24.55 32.90
N LEU A 228 -16.87 -23.86 32.27
CA LEU A 228 -18.31 -24.07 32.49
C LEU A 228 -18.98 -24.94 31.42
N VAL A 229 -18.42 -24.99 30.21
CA VAL A 229 -19.04 -25.62 29.03
C VAL A 229 -18.23 -26.84 28.59
N PRO A 230 -18.89 -27.97 28.25
CA PRO A 230 -18.20 -29.15 27.71
C PRO A 230 -17.44 -28.82 26.42
N GLU A 231 -16.25 -29.39 26.25
CA GLU A 231 -15.40 -29.12 25.08
C GLU A 231 -16.07 -29.41 23.74
N THR A 232 -16.93 -30.43 23.67
CA THR A 232 -17.69 -30.79 22.46
C THR A 232 -18.64 -29.67 22.00
N GLU A 233 -19.06 -28.83 22.93
CA GLU A 233 -19.96 -27.68 22.70
C GLU A 233 -19.18 -26.37 22.44
N ILE A 234 -17.86 -26.43 22.27
CA ILE A 234 -17.02 -25.26 22.00
C ILE A 234 -16.41 -25.38 20.61
N ARG A 235 -16.43 -24.28 19.85
CA ARG A 235 -15.62 -24.10 18.65
C ARG A 235 -14.58 -23.03 18.94
N ALA A 236 -13.30 -23.43 18.94
CA ALA A 236 -12.14 -22.58 19.25
C ALA A 236 -11.82 -21.57 18.11
N ARG A 237 -12.81 -20.77 17.71
CA ARG A 237 -12.71 -19.74 16.67
C ARG A 237 -13.66 -18.60 16.98
N THR A 238 -13.35 -17.41 16.46
CA THR A 238 -14.30 -16.30 16.40
C THR A 238 -15.13 -16.33 15.12
N LEU A 239 -16.31 -15.71 15.15
CA LEU A 239 -17.15 -15.44 13.97
C LEU A 239 -16.90 -14.05 13.37
N THR A 240 -15.96 -13.28 13.95
CA THR A 240 -15.55 -11.97 13.46
C THR A 240 -14.21 -12.06 12.73
N PHE A 241 -14.21 -11.83 11.42
CA PHE A 241 -13.02 -11.82 10.59
C PHE A 241 -12.08 -10.67 10.99
N LEU A 242 -10.87 -11.03 11.37
CA LEU A 242 -9.80 -10.11 11.74
C LEU A 242 -8.54 -10.49 10.97
N MET A 243 -7.80 -9.47 10.56
CA MET A 243 -6.45 -9.62 10.04
C MET A 243 -5.50 -8.73 10.81
N PHE A 244 -4.28 -9.22 11.01
CA PHE A 244 -3.19 -8.47 11.61
C PHE A 244 -2.07 -8.35 10.58
N SER A 245 -1.39 -7.22 10.57
CA SER A 245 -0.14 -7.05 9.84
C SER A 245 0.97 -7.87 10.50
N ASP A 246 2.10 -8.00 9.81
CA ASP A 246 3.28 -8.69 10.35
C ASP A 246 3.86 -7.99 11.60
N TYR A 247 3.46 -6.74 11.85
CA TYR A 247 3.82 -5.98 13.07
C TYR A 247 2.77 -6.13 14.18
N GLY A 248 1.81 -7.04 14.05
CA GLY A 248 0.76 -7.28 15.04
C GLY A 248 -0.31 -6.18 15.11
N MET A 249 -0.39 -5.29 14.10
CA MET A 249 -1.39 -4.23 14.06
C MET A 249 -2.64 -4.69 13.30
N PRO A 250 -3.86 -4.41 13.79
CA PRO A 250 -5.08 -4.80 13.09
C PRO A 250 -5.20 -4.09 11.75
N VAL A 251 -5.49 -4.84 10.70
CA VAL A 251 -5.73 -4.33 9.34
C VAL A 251 -7.08 -3.62 9.29
N THR A 252 -7.13 -2.53 8.53
CA THR A 252 -8.35 -1.75 8.28
C THR A 252 -8.84 -1.98 6.85
N PHE A 253 -10.13 -2.28 6.69
CA PHE A 253 -10.77 -2.55 5.41
C PHE A 253 -11.38 -1.27 4.78
N TYR A 254 -11.25 -1.12 3.46
CA TYR A 254 -11.73 -0.02 2.64
C TYR A 254 -12.71 -0.49 1.54
N ASN A 255 -13.23 0.44 0.74
CA ASN A 255 -14.29 0.21 -0.26
C ASN A 255 -14.03 -0.96 -1.23
N ASP A 256 -12.77 -1.21 -1.56
CA ASP A 256 -12.31 -2.26 -2.47
C ASP A 256 -12.36 -3.68 -1.89
N HIS A 257 -12.62 -3.85 -0.59
CA HIS A 257 -12.62 -5.16 0.07
C HIS A 257 -13.99 -5.84 0.17
N TYR A 258 -15.06 -5.29 -0.43
CA TYR A 258 -16.42 -5.84 -0.29
C TYR A 258 -16.50 -7.33 -0.66
N GLU A 259 -16.16 -7.70 -1.90
CA GLU A 259 -16.20 -9.09 -2.39
C GLU A 259 -15.31 -10.02 -1.56
N MET A 260 -14.10 -9.56 -1.22
CA MET A 260 -13.18 -10.34 -0.40
C MET A 260 -13.80 -10.66 0.97
N LEU A 261 -14.49 -9.70 1.60
CA LEU A 261 -15.17 -9.92 2.88
C LEU A 261 -16.33 -10.91 2.76
N LEU A 262 -17.16 -10.80 1.73
CA LEU A 262 -18.30 -11.70 1.51
C LEU A 262 -17.88 -13.15 1.27
N ASN A 263 -16.67 -13.39 0.77
CA ASN A 263 -16.14 -14.73 0.52
C ASN A 263 -15.47 -15.38 1.75
N GLN A 264 -15.40 -14.68 2.89
CA GLN A 264 -14.85 -15.25 4.12
C GLN A 264 -15.90 -16.06 4.88
N ASP A 265 -15.45 -17.15 5.52
CA ASP A 265 -16.26 -18.00 6.40
C ASP A 265 -16.48 -17.34 7.77
N PHE A 266 -16.99 -16.12 7.82
CA PHE A 266 -17.23 -15.37 9.06
C PHE A 266 -18.54 -14.58 8.92
N LEU A 267 -19.15 -14.21 10.04
CA LEU A 267 -20.42 -13.45 10.06
C LEU A 267 -20.20 -11.94 10.05
N PHE A 268 -19.14 -11.48 10.71
CA PHE A 268 -18.75 -10.08 10.80
C PHE A 268 -17.30 -9.88 10.38
N ALA A 269 -16.90 -8.63 10.11
CA ALA A 269 -15.51 -8.25 9.90
C ALA A 269 -15.12 -7.04 10.75
N ARG A 270 -13.84 -7.00 11.13
CA ARG A 270 -13.22 -5.89 11.86
C ARG A 270 -11.77 -5.71 11.41
N LYS A 271 -11.29 -4.49 11.10
CA LYS A 271 -11.90 -3.17 11.35
C LYS A 271 -12.29 -2.47 10.06
N ILE A 272 -13.52 -2.00 9.95
CA ILE A 272 -13.94 -1.19 8.80
C ILE A 272 -13.48 0.26 8.97
N SER A 273 -12.89 0.84 7.92
CA SER A 273 -12.44 2.24 7.94
C SER A 273 -13.60 3.20 8.14
N PRO A 274 -13.46 4.24 8.99
CA PRO A 274 -14.45 5.32 9.07
C PRO A 274 -14.72 6.00 7.72
N GLY A 275 -13.70 6.08 6.85
CA GLY A 275 -13.80 6.69 5.53
C GLY A 275 -14.40 5.79 4.44
N ALA A 276 -14.61 4.50 4.70
CA ALA A 276 -15.15 3.55 3.73
C ALA A 276 -16.69 3.63 3.64
N LYS A 277 -17.21 4.79 3.21
CA LYS A 277 -18.65 5.07 3.18
C LYS A 277 -19.43 4.10 2.30
N GLU A 278 -18.90 3.79 1.11
CA GLU A 278 -19.52 2.85 0.16
C GLU A 278 -19.56 1.43 0.74
N LEU A 279 -18.46 0.96 1.33
CA LEU A 279 -18.42 -0.35 1.98
C LEU A 279 -19.46 -0.45 3.10
N LYS A 280 -19.49 0.56 3.99
CA LYS A 280 -20.42 0.59 5.11
C LYS A 280 -21.88 0.57 4.64
N GLN A 281 -22.19 1.33 3.59
CA GLN A 281 -23.53 1.34 3.01
C GLN A 281 -23.91 -0.04 2.43
N LYS A 282 -23.03 -0.65 1.63
CA LYS A 282 -23.27 -1.97 1.02
C LYS A 282 -23.44 -3.06 2.09
N LEU A 283 -22.57 -3.09 3.11
CA LEU A 283 -22.67 -4.05 4.21
C LEU A 283 -23.89 -3.81 5.10
N GLY A 284 -24.28 -2.55 5.29
CA GLY A 284 -25.49 -2.22 6.06
C GLY A 284 -26.78 -2.70 5.39
N VAL A 285 -26.86 -2.60 4.05
CA VAL A 285 -28.00 -3.16 3.28
C VAL A 285 -27.95 -4.69 3.25
N LEU A 286 -26.74 -5.27 3.18
CA LEU A 286 -26.55 -6.72 3.10
C LEU A 286 -27.19 -7.49 4.26
N TYR A 287 -27.11 -6.97 5.50
CA TYR A 287 -27.62 -7.70 6.66
C TYR A 287 -29.13 -7.98 6.57
N ALA A 288 -29.88 -7.02 6.04
CA ALA A 288 -31.33 -7.14 5.85
C ALA A 288 -31.73 -7.78 4.50
N ASN A 289 -30.76 -8.24 3.70
CA ASN A 289 -31.04 -8.86 2.40
C ASN A 289 -31.22 -10.38 2.56
N ASP A 290 -32.48 -10.83 2.61
CA ASP A 290 -32.82 -12.24 2.74
C ASP A 290 -32.50 -13.08 1.48
N GLU A 291 -32.34 -12.46 0.31
CA GLU A 291 -32.02 -13.15 -0.95
C GLU A 291 -30.51 -13.27 -1.21
N ALA A 292 -29.67 -12.77 -0.29
CA ALA A 292 -28.22 -12.82 -0.47
C ALA A 292 -27.68 -14.26 -0.36
N ASP A 293 -26.94 -14.69 -1.38
CA ASP A 293 -26.19 -15.95 -1.41
C ASP A 293 -24.68 -15.69 -1.35
N PHE A 294 -23.94 -16.62 -0.74
CA PHE A 294 -22.52 -16.47 -0.44
C PHE A 294 -21.70 -17.66 -0.97
N SER A 295 -20.65 -17.35 -1.74
CA SER A 295 -19.66 -18.34 -2.17
C SER A 295 -18.41 -18.26 -1.28
N ILE A 296 -18.29 -19.19 -0.34
CA ILE A 296 -17.22 -19.17 0.67
C ILE A 296 -15.92 -19.77 0.10
N SER A 297 -14.90 -18.95 -0.12
CA SER A 297 -13.56 -19.40 -0.52
C SER A 297 -12.55 -19.38 0.63
N ASN A 298 -12.75 -18.50 1.62
CA ASN A 298 -11.88 -18.32 2.79
C ASN A 298 -10.41 -17.96 2.47
N GLU A 299 -10.17 -17.37 1.29
CA GLU A 299 -8.83 -17.01 0.80
C GLU A 299 -8.33 -15.62 1.26
N GLY A 300 -9.09 -14.89 2.08
CA GLY A 300 -8.78 -13.50 2.39
C GLY A 300 -7.43 -13.32 3.08
N ARG A 301 -7.07 -14.25 3.99
CA ARG A 301 -5.78 -14.23 4.69
C ARG A 301 -4.60 -14.55 3.76
N SER A 302 -4.74 -15.53 2.88
CA SER A 302 -3.69 -15.92 1.93
C SER A 302 -3.48 -14.85 0.86
N LEU A 303 -4.57 -14.30 0.31
CA LEU A 303 -4.53 -13.17 -0.63
C LEU A 303 -3.87 -11.94 0.00
N PHE A 304 -4.24 -11.60 1.24
CA PHE A 304 -3.62 -10.48 1.95
C PHE A 304 -2.12 -10.67 2.14
N ARG A 305 -1.68 -11.86 2.60
CA ARG A 305 -0.25 -12.17 2.76
C ARG A 305 0.49 -12.05 1.44
N PHE A 306 -0.06 -12.62 0.37
CA PHE A 306 0.50 -12.51 -0.98
C PHE A 306 0.63 -11.05 -1.42
N LEU A 307 -0.42 -10.24 -1.28
CA LEU A 307 -0.41 -8.82 -1.66
C LEU A 307 0.57 -7.98 -0.84
N VAL A 308 0.73 -8.28 0.46
CA VAL A 308 1.73 -7.64 1.32
C VAL A 308 3.14 -8.00 0.87
N ASP A 309 3.42 -9.28 0.60
CA ASP A 309 4.73 -9.74 0.13
C ASP A 309 5.06 -9.20 -1.26
N ARG A 310 4.07 -9.09 -2.15
CA ARG A 310 4.22 -8.40 -3.43
C ARG A 310 4.49 -6.90 -3.22
N GLY A 311 3.85 -6.26 -2.25
CA GLY A 311 4.06 -4.85 -1.90
C GLY A 311 5.45 -4.53 -1.40
N ARG A 312 6.07 -5.43 -0.62
CA ARG A 312 7.47 -5.31 -0.21
C ARG A 312 8.43 -5.22 -1.40
N ASN A 313 8.07 -5.87 -2.49
CA ASN A 313 8.83 -5.90 -3.73
C ASN A 313 8.32 -4.88 -4.77
N GLY A 314 7.45 -3.93 -4.38
CA GLY A 314 6.86 -2.93 -5.28
C GLY A 314 5.77 -3.46 -6.23
N ARG A 315 5.38 -4.73 -6.12
CA ARG A 315 4.47 -5.43 -7.06
C ARG A 315 3.04 -5.63 -6.53
N ARG A 316 2.61 -4.90 -5.50
CA ARG A 316 1.26 -5.05 -4.90
C ARG A 316 0.13 -4.65 -5.84
N PHE A 317 0.39 -3.69 -6.71
CA PHE A 317 -0.53 -3.23 -7.73
C PHE A 317 0.14 -3.41 -9.09
N ALA A 318 -0.63 -3.34 -10.18
CA ALA A 318 -0.04 -3.13 -11.51
C ALA A 318 1.00 -1.99 -11.43
N PRO A 319 2.14 -2.10 -12.14
CA PRO A 319 3.21 -1.11 -12.06
C PRO A 319 2.63 0.29 -12.15
N ARG A 320 3.03 1.15 -11.23
CA ARG A 320 2.40 2.47 -11.10
C ARG A 320 2.65 3.25 -12.39
N PHE A 321 1.73 4.12 -12.81
CA PHE A 321 1.85 4.83 -14.09
C PHE A 321 3.20 5.59 -14.23
N TRP A 322 3.80 6.04 -13.13
CA TRP A 322 5.14 6.66 -13.10
C TRP A 322 6.32 5.66 -13.11
N GLU A 323 6.12 4.39 -12.74
CA GLU A 323 7.08 3.32 -13.06
C GLU A 323 7.06 2.98 -14.55
N THR A 324 6.00 3.39 -15.25
CA THR A 324 5.94 3.35 -16.72
C THR A 324 6.66 4.55 -17.35
N GLU A 325 6.97 5.61 -16.59
CA GLU A 325 7.75 6.77 -17.07
C GLU A 325 9.26 6.52 -17.10
N SER A 326 9.75 5.47 -16.42
CA SER A 326 11.17 5.19 -16.32
C SER A 326 11.68 4.25 -17.41
N SER A 327 10.85 3.76 -18.34
CA SER A 327 11.32 2.93 -19.46
C SER A 327 10.63 3.27 -20.77
N LEU A 328 11.36 3.20 -21.88
CA LEU A 328 10.82 3.39 -23.22
C LEU A 328 10.02 2.15 -23.65
N GLY A 329 10.38 0.98 -23.13
CA GLY A 329 9.72 -0.31 -23.38
C GLY A 329 10.45 -1.16 -24.43
N PRO A 330 10.33 -2.50 -24.34
CA PRO A 330 11.12 -3.42 -25.17
C PRO A 330 10.72 -3.42 -26.67
N GLU A 331 9.51 -2.96 -26.98
CA GLU A 331 9.01 -2.92 -28.36
C GLU A 331 9.58 -1.71 -29.14
N ARG A 332 10.15 -0.72 -28.45
CA ARG A 332 10.64 0.52 -29.06
C ARG A 332 12.12 0.45 -29.42
N GLU A 333 12.46 1.09 -30.52
CA GLU A 333 13.83 1.27 -31.01
C GLU A 333 14.22 2.75 -31.05
N LEU A 334 15.27 3.10 -30.30
CA LEU A 334 15.82 4.44 -30.24
C LEU A 334 17.15 4.49 -30.99
N LEU A 335 17.24 5.38 -31.95
CA LEU A 335 18.43 5.60 -32.77
C LEU A 335 19.08 6.92 -32.36
N ILE A 336 20.32 6.88 -31.89
CA ILE A 336 21.05 8.08 -31.42
C ILE A 336 22.11 8.46 -32.45
N VAL A 337 22.07 9.68 -32.95
CA VAL A 337 23.14 10.26 -33.77
C VAL A 337 23.96 11.19 -32.90
N THR A 338 25.28 11.00 -32.84
CA THR A 338 26.18 11.88 -32.09
C THR A 338 27.23 12.49 -33.00
N CYS A 339 27.34 13.82 -32.95
CA CYS A 339 28.28 14.59 -33.75
C CYS A 339 28.56 15.94 -33.08
N LYS A 340 29.84 16.33 -32.99
CA LYS A 340 30.21 17.66 -32.45
C LYS A 340 29.91 18.80 -33.41
N LYS A 341 29.96 18.57 -34.73
CA LYS A 341 29.52 19.53 -35.73
C LYS A 341 28.00 19.41 -35.94
N TRP A 342 27.23 20.13 -35.13
CA TRP A 342 25.77 19.98 -35.12
C TRP A 342 25.10 20.15 -36.49
N HIS A 343 25.63 21.05 -37.32
CA HIS A 343 25.12 21.26 -38.68
C HIS A 343 25.29 20.03 -39.59
N VAL A 344 26.33 19.21 -39.40
CA VAL A 344 26.56 17.98 -40.17
C VAL A 344 25.47 16.96 -39.84
N ALA A 345 25.21 16.72 -38.55
CA ALA A 345 24.15 15.82 -38.12
C ALA A 345 22.76 16.30 -38.58
N LYS A 346 22.47 17.61 -38.48
CA LYS A 346 21.20 18.18 -38.97
C LYS A 346 21.00 17.94 -40.48
N ARG A 347 22.03 18.20 -41.29
CA ARG A 347 22.01 17.92 -42.74
C ARG A 347 21.82 16.44 -43.04
N LEU A 348 22.49 15.56 -42.29
CA LEU A 348 22.30 14.11 -42.41
C LEU A 348 20.85 13.71 -42.13
N LEU A 349 20.27 14.20 -41.03
CA LEU A 349 18.88 13.95 -40.64
C LEU A 349 17.91 14.48 -41.70
N ASP A 350 18.12 15.68 -42.24
CA ASP A 350 17.28 16.26 -43.30
C ASP A 350 17.22 15.38 -44.54
N LYS A 351 18.36 14.83 -44.97
CA LYS A 351 18.36 13.88 -46.09
C LYS A 351 17.75 12.54 -45.70
N ALA A 352 18.06 12.02 -44.51
CA ALA A 352 17.54 10.74 -44.04
C ALA A 352 16.01 10.77 -43.84
N ARG A 353 15.41 11.92 -43.49
CA ARG A 353 13.95 12.15 -43.47
C ARG A 353 13.28 12.01 -44.85
N GLN A 354 14.01 12.25 -45.94
CA GLN A 354 13.47 12.10 -47.31
C GLN A 354 13.50 10.65 -47.79
N VAL A 355 14.41 9.86 -47.23
CA VAL A 355 14.68 8.48 -47.63
C VAL A 355 13.98 7.47 -46.70
N THR A 356 13.65 7.88 -45.48
CA THR A 356 13.02 7.05 -44.45
C THR A 356 11.80 7.75 -43.87
N ASN A 357 10.83 6.97 -43.39
CA ASN A 357 9.65 7.49 -42.67
C ASN A 357 9.86 7.55 -41.16
N ILE A 358 11.11 7.50 -40.68
CA ILE A 358 11.42 7.51 -39.25
C ILE A 358 11.37 8.95 -38.76
N PRO A 359 10.60 9.29 -37.72
CA PRO A 359 10.63 10.62 -37.14
C PRO A 359 12.02 10.91 -36.55
N MET A 360 12.62 12.02 -36.94
CA MET A 360 13.96 12.41 -36.54
C MET A 360 13.92 13.77 -35.86
N ILE A 361 14.45 13.82 -34.65
CA ILE A 361 14.52 15.03 -33.85
C ILE A 361 15.99 15.37 -33.70
N GLU A 362 16.30 16.64 -33.88
CA GLU A 362 17.65 17.15 -33.71
C GLU A 362 17.99 17.21 -32.21
N TYR A 363 18.95 18.05 -31.81
CA TYR A 363 19.56 18.13 -30.48
C TYR A 363 18.58 18.50 -29.34
N VAL A 364 17.61 17.62 -29.05
CA VAL A 364 16.46 17.87 -28.17
C VAL A 364 16.86 18.18 -26.73
N PHE A 365 17.99 17.63 -26.29
CA PHE A 365 18.53 17.84 -24.94
C PHE A 365 19.66 18.89 -24.89
N ASP A 366 20.13 19.36 -26.04
CA ASP A 366 21.29 20.27 -26.15
C ASP A 366 20.90 21.65 -26.69
N GLU A 367 19.85 21.75 -27.51
CA GLU A 367 19.42 22.98 -28.17
C GLU A 367 17.99 23.40 -27.77
N GLU A 368 17.86 24.59 -27.17
CA GLU A 368 16.55 25.05 -26.69
C GLU A 368 15.58 25.36 -27.84
N SER A 369 16.11 25.82 -28.98
CA SER A 369 15.40 26.13 -30.24
C SER A 369 14.93 24.90 -31.03
N THR A 370 15.21 23.67 -30.61
CA THR A 370 14.69 22.47 -31.27
C THR A 370 13.16 22.51 -31.34
N THR A 371 12.62 22.35 -32.54
CA THR A 371 11.16 22.32 -32.76
C THR A 371 10.61 21.02 -32.18
N LEU A 372 9.69 21.14 -31.22
CA LEU A 372 9.07 20.01 -30.53
C LEU A 372 7.56 20.19 -30.49
N PRO A 373 6.78 19.10 -30.57
CA PRO A 373 5.34 19.14 -30.37
C PRO A 373 4.98 19.54 -28.92
N ASP A 374 3.70 19.81 -28.66
CA ASP A 374 3.27 20.10 -27.30
C ASP A 374 3.25 18.82 -26.44
N LEU A 375 4.27 18.68 -25.59
CA LEU A 375 4.48 17.54 -24.69
C LEU A 375 4.04 17.86 -23.25
N GLY A 376 2.96 18.63 -23.07
CA GLY A 376 2.40 18.92 -21.74
C GLY A 376 3.29 19.85 -20.89
N GLY A 377 4.14 20.66 -21.51
CA GLY A 377 4.99 21.66 -20.85
C GLY A 377 6.35 21.17 -20.37
N ILE A 378 6.68 19.88 -20.56
CA ILE A 378 8.01 19.30 -20.28
C ILE A 378 9.05 19.76 -21.30
N GLN A 379 8.63 20.06 -22.54
CA GLN A 379 9.48 20.52 -23.65
C GLN A 379 9.96 21.97 -23.51
N ARG A 380 9.50 22.72 -22.50
CA ARG A 380 9.68 24.19 -22.40
C ARG A 380 11.10 24.66 -22.11
N SER A 381 11.95 23.86 -21.46
CA SER A 381 13.34 24.24 -21.17
C SER A 381 14.26 23.04 -21.17
N LEU A 382 15.54 23.25 -21.50
CA LEU A 382 16.55 22.18 -21.50
C LEU A 382 16.64 21.46 -20.15
N ALA A 383 16.64 22.22 -19.05
CA ALA A 383 16.68 21.64 -17.70
C ALA A 383 15.50 20.66 -17.43
N LYS A 384 14.30 20.99 -17.91
CA LYS A 384 13.12 20.10 -17.78
C LYS A 384 13.22 18.90 -18.70
N ARG A 385 13.65 19.12 -19.96
CA ARG A 385 13.85 18.03 -20.93
C ARG A 385 14.84 17.01 -20.37
N THR A 386 16.01 17.44 -19.92
CA THR A 386 17.07 16.57 -19.38
C THR A 386 16.65 15.89 -18.09
N ARG A 387 15.94 16.58 -17.18
CA ARG A 387 15.41 15.99 -15.94
C ARG A 387 14.38 14.89 -16.20
N HIS A 388 13.56 15.05 -17.24
CA HIS A 388 12.48 14.12 -17.60
C HIS A 388 12.75 13.39 -18.92
N ARG A 389 14.03 13.13 -19.23
CA ARG A 389 14.51 12.59 -20.51
C ARG A 389 13.73 11.40 -21.06
N ARG A 390 13.49 10.35 -20.26
CA ARG A 390 12.72 9.17 -20.70
C ARG A 390 11.26 9.48 -21.00
N ALA A 391 10.65 10.36 -20.20
CA ALA A 391 9.27 10.81 -20.43
C ALA A 391 9.17 11.67 -21.70
N VAL A 392 10.16 12.55 -21.97
CA VAL A 392 10.23 13.34 -23.21
C VAL A 392 10.25 12.41 -24.42
N VAL A 393 11.19 11.46 -24.45
CA VAL A 393 11.33 10.53 -25.58
C VAL A 393 10.10 9.64 -25.74
N ARG A 394 9.54 9.14 -24.63
CA ARG A 394 8.30 8.37 -24.65
C ARG A 394 7.12 9.15 -25.24
N LEU A 395 6.94 10.40 -24.83
CA LEU A 395 5.88 11.25 -25.37
C LEU A 395 6.09 11.55 -26.87
N LEU A 396 7.34 11.59 -27.33
CA LEU A 396 7.65 11.73 -28.75
C LEU A 396 7.27 10.46 -29.53
N PHE A 397 7.56 9.27 -29.01
CA PHE A 397 7.07 8.01 -29.59
C PHE A 397 5.53 7.99 -29.68
N GLU A 398 4.86 8.41 -28.61
CA GLU A 398 3.39 8.47 -28.57
C GLU A 398 2.81 9.53 -29.53
N TYR A 399 3.42 10.71 -29.60
CA TYR A 399 2.96 11.80 -30.48
C TYR A 399 3.10 11.47 -31.97
N TYR A 400 4.22 10.85 -32.36
CA TYR A 400 4.46 10.47 -33.75
C TYR A 400 3.86 9.09 -34.09
N GLU A 401 3.19 8.43 -33.15
CA GLU A 401 2.61 7.09 -33.31
C GLU A 401 3.59 6.09 -33.96
N THR A 402 4.82 6.07 -33.44
CA THR A 402 5.93 5.26 -33.98
C THR A 402 6.58 4.42 -32.88
N ASP A 403 7.19 3.31 -33.29
CA ASP A 403 8.07 2.50 -32.43
C ASP A 403 9.56 2.74 -32.73
N ARG A 404 9.89 3.52 -33.78
CA ARG A 404 11.27 3.88 -34.15
C ARG A 404 11.44 5.41 -34.15
N LEU A 405 12.48 5.92 -33.49
CA LEU A 405 12.75 7.36 -33.37
C LEU A 405 14.25 7.64 -33.46
N VAL A 406 14.64 8.67 -34.22
CA VAL A 406 16.03 9.18 -34.24
C VAL A 406 16.16 10.45 -33.40
N LEU A 407 17.18 10.51 -32.53
CA LEU A 407 17.54 11.71 -31.76
C LEU A 407 19.01 12.09 -31.99
N CYS A 408 19.32 13.39 -32.09
CA CYS A 408 20.70 13.86 -31.99
C CYS A 408 21.08 14.17 -30.54
N LEU A 409 22.29 13.80 -30.13
CA LEU A 409 22.90 14.15 -28.85
C LEU A 409 24.31 14.70 -29.03
N ASP A 410 24.68 15.73 -28.28
CA ASP A 410 26.07 16.21 -28.25
C ASP A 410 27.00 15.15 -27.61
N PRO A 411 28.22 14.96 -28.15
CA PRO A 411 29.20 14.02 -27.57
C PRO A 411 29.51 14.23 -26.08
N SER A 412 29.39 15.47 -25.57
CA SER A 412 29.60 15.78 -24.15
C SER A 412 28.56 15.10 -23.22
N ASN A 413 27.38 14.75 -23.74
CA ASN A 413 26.27 14.19 -22.97
C ASN A 413 26.31 12.65 -22.86
N ILE A 414 27.48 12.10 -22.54
CA ILE A 414 27.68 10.65 -22.39
C ILE A 414 26.80 10.01 -21.31
N GLU A 415 26.51 10.73 -20.22
CA GLU A 415 25.61 10.24 -19.16
C GLU A 415 24.20 10.00 -19.68
N LEU A 416 23.73 10.83 -20.60
CA LEU A 416 22.43 10.69 -21.23
C LEU A 416 22.40 9.50 -22.19
N MET A 417 23.49 9.28 -22.94
CA MET A 417 23.65 8.08 -23.76
C MET A 417 23.61 6.82 -22.88
N GLN A 418 24.35 6.79 -21.77
CA GLN A 418 24.33 5.69 -20.80
C GLN A 418 22.93 5.44 -20.23
N ASP A 419 22.18 6.50 -19.91
CA ASP A 419 20.80 6.39 -19.45
C ASP A 419 19.93 5.67 -20.49
N PHE A 420 20.01 6.04 -21.77
CA PHE A 420 19.23 5.39 -22.82
C PHE A 420 19.68 3.97 -23.16
N PHE A 421 20.99 3.69 -23.11
CA PHE A 421 21.53 2.33 -23.31
C PHE A 421 21.26 1.39 -22.13
N SER A 422 20.98 1.93 -20.93
CA SER A 422 20.57 1.13 -19.76
C SER A 422 19.08 0.74 -19.78
N ASP A 423 18.29 1.30 -20.70
CA ASP A 423 16.87 0.99 -20.84
C ASP A 423 16.64 -0.38 -21.50
N ARG A 424 15.38 -0.84 -21.47
CA ARG A 424 14.97 -2.09 -22.12
C ARG A 424 14.67 -1.94 -23.62
N SER A 425 14.59 -0.72 -24.14
CA SER A 425 14.46 -0.47 -25.58
C SER A 425 15.68 -0.96 -26.36
N LYS A 426 15.49 -1.24 -27.65
CA LYS A 426 16.61 -1.45 -28.56
C LYS A 426 17.24 -0.08 -28.85
N THR A 427 18.50 0.11 -28.49
CA THR A 427 19.20 1.38 -28.72
C THR A 427 20.36 1.15 -29.67
N LYS A 428 20.43 1.94 -30.75
CA LYS A 428 21.56 1.97 -31.70
C LYS A 428 22.20 3.35 -31.67
N MET A 429 23.49 3.44 -31.94
CA MET A 429 24.18 4.73 -32.02
C MET A 429 25.00 4.88 -33.30
N LEU A 430 24.94 6.05 -33.93
CA LEU A 430 25.81 6.46 -35.03
C LEU A 430 26.69 7.63 -34.57
N GLU A 431 27.99 7.39 -34.48
CA GLU A 431 29.00 8.43 -34.24
C GLU A 431 29.49 9.01 -35.58
N ILE A 432 29.36 10.33 -35.77
CA ILE A 432 29.90 11.04 -36.94
C ILE A 432 31.19 11.74 -36.54
N GLU A 433 32.31 11.17 -36.97
CA GLU A 433 33.66 11.68 -36.73
C GLU A 433 34.02 12.73 -37.79
N CYS A 434 34.08 13.99 -37.37
CA CYS A 434 34.44 15.12 -38.22
C CYS A 434 35.90 15.56 -37.99
N GLU A 435 36.47 16.21 -39.00
CA GLU A 435 37.74 16.92 -38.87
C GLU A 435 37.50 18.36 -38.39
N PHE A 436 38.35 18.83 -37.46
CA PHE A 436 38.21 20.16 -36.87
C PHE A 436 39.34 21.07 -37.36
N THR A 437 38.97 22.06 -38.18
CA THR A 437 39.82 23.18 -38.59
C THR A 437 39.98 24.15 -37.42
N ASP A 438 41.07 24.92 -37.40
CA ASP A 438 41.28 25.93 -36.34
C ASP A 438 40.17 26.98 -36.35
N GLU A 439 39.70 27.40 -37.54
CA GLU A 439 38.55 28.31 -37.69
C GLU A 439 37.29 27.79 -37.00
N TYR A 440 36.97 26.50 -37.17
CA TYR A 440 35.84 25.87 -36.50
C TYR A 440 36.02 25.87 -34.98
N LEU A 441 37.21 25.52 -34.48
CA LEU A 441 37.52 25.48 -33.05
C LEU A 441 37.45 26.87 -32.40
N ILE A 442 37.91 27.92 -33.10
CA ILE A 442 37.75 29.32 -32.67
C ILE A 442 36.27 29.70 -32.58
N GLY A 443 35.49 29.33 -33.61
CA GLY A 443 34.04 29.52 -33.61
C GLY A 443 33.35 28.79 -32.46
N HIS A 444 33.77 27.56 -32.16
CA HIS A 444 33.28 26.79 -31.01
C HIS A 444 33.62 27.46 -29.69
N ALA A 445 34.88 27.85 -29.48
CA ALA A 445 35.35 28.56 -28.28
C ALA A 445 34.52 29.80 -27.97
N ARG A 446 34.14 30.55 -29.03
CA ARG A 446 33.26 31.72 -28.90
C ARG A 446 31.84 31.36 -28.49
N ARG A 447 31.26 30.29 -29.07
CA ARG A 447 29.90 29.83 -28.76
C ARG A 447 29.78 29.31 -27.32
N VAL A 448 30.80 28.60 -26.82
CA VAL A 448 30.80 28.07 -25.44
C VAL A 448 31.31 29.08 -24.40
N GLY A 449 31.60 30.32 -24.81
CA GLY A 449 32.00 31.40 -23.90
C GLY A 449 33.45 31.32 -23.41
N LEU A 450 34.30 30.48 -24.01
CA LEU A 450 35.73 30.38 -23.71
C LEU A 450 36.56 31.52 -24.34
N ALA A 451 36.04 32.18 -25.38
CA ALA A 451 36.64 33.35 -26.02
C ALA A 451 35.57 34.39 -26.40
N GLY A 452 35.89 35.68 -26.26
CA GLY A 452 35.02 36.80 -26.65
C GLY A 452 35.54 37.54 -27.89
N GLU A 453 34.79 38.52 -28.38
CA GLU A 453 35.19 39.34 -29.54
C GLU A 453 36.50 40.14 -29.31
N ARG A 454 36.87 40.38 -28.05
CA ARG A 454 38.08 41.12 -27.65
C ARG A 454 39.25 40.23 -27.22
N THR A 455 39.13 38.90 -27.32
CA THR A 455 40.23 37.98 -26.96
C THR A 455 41.37 38.12 -27.96
N THR A 456 42.61 38.26 -27.48
CA THR A 456 43.79 38.40 -28.34
C THR A 456 44.11 37.10 -29.08
N GLN A 457 44.70 37.19 -30.27
CA GLN A 457 45.08 36.01 -31.06
C GLN A 457 46.04 35.09 -30.30
N GLU A 458 46.99 35.66 -29.55
CA GLU A 458 47.92 34.89 -28.70
C GLU A 458 47.19 34.05 -27.64
N THR A 459 46.09 34.57 -27.07
CA THR A 459 45.27 33.82 -26.10
C THR A 459 44.47 32.72 -26.80
N ILE A 460 43.97 32.97 -28.01
CA ILE A 460 43.29 31.97 -28.84
C ILE A 460 44.24 30.82 -29.19
N ASP A 461 45.45 31.13 -29.65
CA ASP A 461 46.46 30.15 -30.04
C ASP A 461 46.88 29.26 -28.86
N ASN A 462 46.93 29.82 -27.65
CA ASN A 462 47.19 29.06 -26.42
C ASN A 462 46.01 28.16 -25.99
N LEU A 463 44.77 28.51 -26.32
CA LEU A 463 43.57 27.71 -25.98
C LEU A 463 43.31 26.59 -26.99
N LEU A 464 43.69 26.77 -28.26
CA LEU A 464 43.41 25.83 -29.35
C LEU A 464 43.84 24.38 -29.07
N PRO A 465 45.06 24.10 -28.56
CA PRO A 465 45.46 22.72 -28.22
C PRO A 465 44.55 22.08 -27.16
N THR A 466 44.12 22.85 -26.15
CA THR A 466 43.25 22.38 -25.07
C THR A 466 41.85 22.05 -25.59
N ILE A 467 41.27 22.93 -26.42
CA ILE A 467 39.94 22.72 -27.02
C ILE A 467 39.97 21.53 -27.98
N ARG A 468 41.04 21.40 -28.78
CA ARG A 468 41.24 20.26 -29.67
C ARG A 468 41.37 18.96 -28.87
N GLY A 469 42.10 18.99 -27.75
CA GLY A 469 42.22 17.87 -26.83
C GLY A 469 40.88 17.48 -26.19
N ASP A 470 40.06 18.45 -25.80
CA ASP A 470 38.73 18.23 -25.20
C ASP A 470 37.76 17.54 -26.18
N VAL A 471 37.71 18.00 -27.43
CA VAL A 471 36.87 17.37 -28.47
C VAL A 471 37.33 15.93 -28.79
N ILE A 472 38.64 15.68 -28.81
CA ILE A 472 39.18 14.32 -28.98
C ILE A 472 38.80 13.46 -27.77
N PHE A 473 38.96 14.00 -26.57
CA PHE A 473 38.64 13.32 -25.33
C PHE A 473 37.15 12.94 -25.24
N GLU A 474 36.23 13.79 -25.69
CA GLU A 474 34.80 13.44 -25.78
C GLU A 474 34.55 12.22 -26.69
N SER A 475 35.16 12.17 -27.88
CA SER A 475 35.04 11.00 -28.78
C SER A 475 35.69 9.75 -28.17
N ASP A 476 36.85 9.88 -27.54
CA ASP A 476 37.51 8.75 -26.88
C ASP A 476 36.71 8.22 -25.69
N ARG A 477 36.04 9.08 -24.91
CA ARG A 477 35.14 8.64 -23.84
C ARG A 477 33.95 7.83 -24.36
N ILE A 478 33.38 8.20 -25.50
CA ILE A 478 32.29 7.43 -26.13
C ILE A 478 32.81 6.05 -26.58
N ARG A 479 34.05 5.98 -27.07
CA ARG A 479 34.71 4.72 -27.45
C ARG A 479 34.95 3.84 -26.23
N ASP A 480 35.50 4.40 -25.16
CA ASP A 480 35.80 3.68 -23.92
C ASP A 480 34.54 3.16 -23.23
N ALA A 481 33.40 3.83 -23.41
CA ALA A 481 32.11 3.38 -22.87
C ALA A 481 31.58 2.10 -23.56
N ASN A 482 32.13 1.73 -24.73
CA ASN A 482 31.85 0.48 -25.44
C ASN A 482 30.35 0.16 -25.58
N PHE A 483 29.58 1.13 -26.05
CA PHE A 483 28.14 0.98 -26.24
C PHE A 483 27.82 -0.11 -27.28
N PRO A 484 26.83 -0.99 -27.01
CA PRO A 484 26.43 -2.00 -27.97
C PRO A 484 25.80 -1.35 -29.22
N ALA A 485 25.87 -2.03 -30.38
CA ALA A 485 25.26 -1.56 -31.63
C ALA A 485 25.63 -0.10 -32.01
N THR A 486 26.93 0.21 -31.93
CA THR A 486 27.51 1.49 -32.33
C THR A 486 28.13 1.39 -33.72
N TYR A 487 27.75 2.31 -34.60
CA TYR A 487 28.22 2.45 -35.97
C TYR A 487 28.98 3.77 -36.10
N ARG A 488 29.88 3.87 -37.08
CA ARG A 488 30.71 5.06 -37.27
C ARG A 488 30.75 5.52 -38.70
N MET A 489 30.49 6.80 -38.89
CA MET A 489 30.70 7.53 -40.13
C MET A 489 31.88 8.48 -39.95
N ARG A 490 32.79 8.57 -40.93
CA ARG A 490 33.95 9.47 -40.86
C ARG A 490 33.96 10.43 -42.04
N GLN A 491 34.31 11.69 -41.79
CA GLN A 491 34.48 12.69 -42.84
C GLN A 491 35.54 12.30 -43.89
N LYS A 492 36.56 11.52 -43.50
CA LYS A 492 37.62 11.04 -44.41
C LYS A 492 37.20 9.89 -45.33
N ASN A 493 36.14 9.16 -44.96
CA ASN A 493 35.72 7.98 -45.67
C ASN A 493 34.97 8.37 -46.96
N SER A 494 35.04 7.53 -47.99
CA SER A 494 34.22 7.72 -49.18
C SER A 494 32.73 7.58 -48.86
N PRO A 495 31.82 8.13 -49.70
CA PRO A 495 30.39 7.90 -49.53
C PRO A 495 30.01 6.41 -49.50
N GLU A 496 30.73 5.56 -50.25
CA GLU A 496 30.53 4.11 -50.25
C GLU A 496 30.91 3.47 -48.91
N GLU A 497 32.04 3.88 -48.33
CA GLU A 497 32.49 3.41 -47.01
C GLU A 497 31.57 3.87 -45.88
N ASN A 498 30.96 5.04 -46.01
CA ASN A 498 29.99 5.57 -45.05
C ASN A 498 28.57 4.99 -45.24
N ALA A 499 28.26 4.40 -46.40
CA ALA A 499 26.94 3.84 -46.68
C ALA A 499 26.66 2.57 -45.86
N GLU A 500 27.66 1.72 -45.63
CA GLU A 500 27.51 0.49 -44.83
C GLU A 500 27.09 0.75 -43.37
N PRO A 501 27.79 1.59 -42.58
CA PRO A 501 27.36 1.90 -41.21
C PRO A 501 26.01 2.63 -41.16
N LEU A 502 25.67 3.44 -42.17
CA LEU A 502 24.35 4.08 -42.28
C LEU A 502 23.23 3.07 -42.57
N SER A 503 23.51 2.07 -43.41
CA SER A 503 22.58 0.99 -43.76
C SER A 503 22.20 0.17 -42.53
N GLU A 504 23.19 -0.24 -41.73
CA GLU A 504 22.99 -1.03 -40.52
C GLU A 504 22.35 -0.22 -39.39
N PHE A 505 22.72 1.06 -39.26
CA PHE A 505 22.13 1.95 -38.27
C PHE A 505 20.63 2.17 -38.53
N LEU A 506 20.24 2.56 -39.75
CA LEU A 506 18.85 2.88 -40.10
C LEU A 506 18.00 1.65 -40.49
N ASP A 507 18.62 0.48 -40.65
CA ASP A 507 18.01 -0.73 -41.24
C ASP A 507 17.40 -0.46 -42.63
N ILE A 508 18.18 0.18 -43.50
CA ILE A 508 17.76 0.50 -44.88
C ILE A 508 18.67 -0.15 -45.92
N PRO A 509 18.18 -0.40 -47.15
CA PRO A 509 19.02 -0.90 -48.23
C PRO A 509 20.25 -0.02 -48.50
N LEU A 510 21.37 -0.64 -48.90
CA LEU A 510 22.66 0.03 -49.10
C LEU A 510 22.61 1.15 -50.16
N ASP A 511 21.79 1.00 -51.21
CA ASP A 511 21.55 2.03 -52.22
C ASP A 511 20.91 3.29 -51.64
N ARG A 512 19.98 3.13 -50.69
CA ARG A 512 19.35 4.24 -49.97
C ARG A 512 20.28 4.87 -48.95
N ALA A 513 21.09 4.07 -48.27
CA ALA A 513 22.13 4.59 -47.37
C ALA A 513 23.18 5.40 -48.14
N ARG A 514 23.55 4.96 -49.35
CA ARG A 514 24.46 5.69 -50.24
C ARG A 514 23.88 7.04 -50.68
N GLU A 515 22.59 7.11 -50.98
CA GLU A 515 21.90 8.38 -51.30
C GLU A 515 22.03 9.40 -50.15
N ILE A 516 22.04 8.93 -48.90
CA ILE A 516 22.24 9.78 -47.71
C ILE A 516 23.72 10.18 -47.59
N ALA A 517 24.65 9.23 -47.76
CA ALA A 517 26.09 9.47 -47.66
C ALA A 517 26.61 10.44 -48.74
N GLU A 518 26.01 10.43 -49.93
CA GLU A 518 26.35 11.30 -51.08
C GLU A 518 25.76 12.72 -50.98
N THR A 519 25.17 13.09 -49.83
CA THR A 519 24.60 14.43 -49.63
C THR A 519 25.63 15.52 -49.97
N PRO A 520 25.35 16.40 -50.96
CA PRO A 520 26.23 17.50 -51.28
C PRO A 520 26.42 18.41 -50.06
N TYR A 521 27.65 18.82 -49.79
CA TYR A 521 28.02 19.71 -48.68
C TYR A 521 27.79 19.13 -47.27
N LEU A 522 27.68 17.80 -47.10
CA LEU A 522 27.44 17.19 -45.80
C LEU A 522 28.45 17.64 -44.73
N PHE A 523 29.74 17.70 -45.08
CA PHE A 523 30.84 18.01 -44.17
C PHE A 523 31.42 19.44 -44.32
N VAL A 524 30.74 20.33 -45.05
CA VAL A 524 31.24 21.70 -45.29
C VAL A 524 30.91 22.61 -44.10
N ASP A 525 31.92 23.30 -43.58
CA ASP A 525 31.82 24.20 -42.41
C ASP A 525 31.01 25.49 -42.65
#